data_AF-A0A847HM70-F1
#
_entry.id   AF-A0A847HM70-F1
#
_cell.length_a   1.000
_cell.length_b   1.000
_cell.length_c   1.000
_cell.angle_alpha   90.00
_cell.angle_beta   90.00
_cell.angle_gamma   90.00
#
_symmetry.space_group_name_H-M   'P 1'
#
loop_
_entity.id
_entity.type
_entity.pdbx_description
1 polymer ?
#
loop_
_entity_poly.entity_id
_entity_poly.type
_entity_poly.pdbx_seq_one_letter_code
_entity_poly.pdbx_strand_id
1 'polypeptide(L)'
;MKKATAFIMLVLSIAAAAGVYIVYRDDISPTMAEVEPALTICKGLIAEQWHTPLLAGIALFWLLTLLMSLAVLFERKKVAEFTAEKPPVAVESPPAQDDEAKKQLELLRQQLSEAEKTMSETRDRANQLLSQNEDLKNQLEKFSVSSSEKDELAELKSEIEKLQSTAKSRAEAAEKAEAELANLKSEQQKNSEEFAAARNKLEKLENESKAAKKEAEKAASQLKGAQNDLSSKTEEIASLRKQLEELNEQLKSAQADARGGKNAIPPAAYQILYMFQKEGRLIDLLKEDVSGYDDETLGGAIRPIHEGCRKLLEDRLILEPVLNEEEGSEVTLDEIDPEAIKLSGSVPASGPYTGELIHRGWRLKECNLPELVSGWKGNVIAPAEIEIS
;
A
#
# COMPACT_ATOMS: atom_id res chain seq x y z
N MET A 1 -18.79 -20.30 31.57
CA MET A 1 -17.87 -21.46 31.60
C MET A 1 -18.58 -22.81 31.45
N LYS A 2 -19.66 -23.12 32.18
CA LYS A 2 -20.34 -24.44 32.12
C LYS A 2 -20.84 -24.87 30.72
N LYS A 3 -21.28 -23.94 29.88
CA LYS A 3 -21.74 -24.23 28.50
C LYS A 3 -20.60 -24.59 27.52
N ALA A 4 -19.41 -24.04 27.73
CA ALA A 4 -18.24 -24.34 26.88
C ALA A 4 -17.67 -25.73 27.20
N THR A 5 -17.64 -26.11 28.47
CA THR A 5 -17.20 -27.44 28.91
C THR A 5 -18.14 -28.54 28.40
N ALA A 6 -19.47 -28.30 28.41
CA ALA A 6 -20.45 -29.24 27.87
C ALA A 6 -20.32 -29.41 26.34
N PHE A 7 -20.02 -28.34 25.61
CA PHE A 7 -19.82 -28.39 24.16
C PHE A 7 -18.54 -29.15 23.78
N ILE A 8 -17.44 -28.92 24.50
CA ILE A 8 -16.17 -29.63 24.28
C ILE A 8 -16.32 -31.12 24.60
N MET A 9 -17.01 -31.48 25.68
CA MET A 9 -17.28 -32.89 26.03
C MET A 9 -18.17 -33.60 25.01
N LEU A 10 -19.16 -32.90 24.44
CA LEU A 10 -20.00 -33.44 23.36
C LEU A 10 -19.16 -33.74 22.11
N VAL A 11 -18.29 -32.81 21.71
CA VAL A 11 -17.42 -32.98 20.53
C VAL A 11 -16.41 -34.09 20.73
N LEU A 12 -15.81 -34.21 21.92
CA LEU A 12 -14.93 -35.32 22.28
C LEU A 12 -15.65 -36.67 22.28
N SER A 13 -16.90 -36.72 22.76
CA SER A 13 -17.71 -37.94 22.74
C SER A 13 -18.06 -38.38 21.32
N ILE A 14 -18.33 -37.43 20.41
CA ILE A 14 -18.63 -37.72 18.99
C ILE A 14 -17.35 -38.19 18.28
N ALA A 15 -16.20 -37.57 18.55
CA ALA A 15 -14.92 -37.99 18.00
C ALA A 15 -14.50 -39.39 18.49
N ALA A 16 -14.75 -39.71 19.75
CA ALA A 16 -14.52 -41.04 20.29
C ALA A 16 -15.45 -42.09 19.66
N ALA A 17 -16.73 -41.77 19.47
CA ALA A 17 -17.68 -42.66 18.80
C ALA A 17 -17.32 -42.89 17.32
N ALA A 18 -16.86 -41.85 16.61
CA ALA A 18 -16.39 -41.95 15.23
C ALA A 18 -15.09 -42.77 15.13
N GLY A 19 -14.15 -42.60 16.07
CA GLY A 19 -12.93 -43.39 16.14
C GLY A 19 -13.20 -44.87 16.38
N VAL A 20 -14.11 -45.20 17.30
CA VAL A 20 -14.53 -46.59 17.55
C VAL A 20 -15.24 -47.18 16.32
N TYR A 21 -16.06 -46.40 15.62
CA TYR A 21 -16.74 -46.82 14.39
C TYR A 21 -15.78 -47.10 13.22
N ILE A 22 -14.68 -46.35 13.12
CA ILE A 22 -13.65 -46.56 12.09
C ILE A 22 -12.79 -47.78 12.40
N VAL A 23 -12.48 -48.05 13.68
CA VAL A 23 -11.65 -49.19 14.10
C VAL A 23 -12.38 -50.53 14.00
N TYR A 24 -13.72 -50.56 14.08
CA TYR A 24 -14.53 -51.78 14.03
C TYR A 24 -15.09 -52.13 12.64
N ARG A 25 -14.68 -51.41 11.59
CA ARG A 25 -15.14 -51.65 10.22
C ARG A 25 -14.09 -52.47 9.47
N ASP A 26 -14.35 -53.76 9.32
CA ASP A 26 -13.39 -54.77 8.81
C ASP A 26 -12.97 -54.61 7.33
N ASP A 27 -13.49 -53.62 6.59
CA ASP A 27 -13.31 -53.52 5.13
C ASP A 27 -12.40 -52.37 4.65
N ILE A 28 -11.80 -51.56 5.52
CA ILE A 28 -10.96 -50.42 5.09
C ILE A 28 -9.72 -50.31 6.00
N SER A 29 -8.53 -50.46 5.42
CA SER A 29 -7.27 -50.03 6.06
C SER A 29 -7.08 -48.53 5.79
N PRO A 30 -7.25 -47.64 6.77
CA PRO A 30 -7.18 -46.20 6.50
C PRO A 30 -5.76 -45.79 6.14
N THR A 31 -5.56 -45.27 4.94
CA THR A 31 -4.32 -44.64 4.50
C THR A 31 -4.25 -43.20 5.04
N MET A 32 -3.05 -42.75 5.41
CA MET A 32 -2.78 -41.45 6.06
C MET A 32 -3.36 -40.22 5.33
N ALA A 33 -3.67 -40.35 4.04
CA ALA A 33 -4.28 -39.29 3.23
C ALA A 33 -5.75 -38.99 3.59
N GLU A 34 -6.50 -39.95 4.14
CA GLU A 34 -7.91 -39.74 4.51
C GLU A 34 -8.08 -39.18 5.93
N VAL A 35 -7.05 -39.31 6.77
CA VAL A 35 -7.05 -38.85 8.17
C VAL A 35 -6.57 -37.41 8.30
N GLU A 36 -5.79 -36.92 7.33
CA GLU A 36 -5.18 -35.59 7.31
C GLU A 36 -6.20 -34.43 7.34
N PRO A 37 -7.33 -34.47 6.61
CA PRO A 37 -8.35 -33.42 6.69
C PRO A 37 -9.02 -33.36 8.06
N ALA A 38 -9.28 -34.52 8.67
CA ALA A 38 -9.89 -34.61 10.01
C ALA A 38 -8.94 -34.11 11.11
N LEU A 39 -7.65 -34.41 10.98
CA LEU A 39 -6.62 -33.94 11.92
C LEU A 39 -6.43 -32.41 11.85
N THR A 40 -6.60 -31.83 10.66
CA THR A 40 -6.48 -30.39 10.42
C THR A 40 -7.65 -29.61 11.05
N ILE A 41 -8.87 -30.16 10.98
CA ILE A 41 -10.04 -29.59 11.65
C ILE A 41 -9.89 -29.66 13.17
N CYS A 42 -9.40 -30.79 13.70
CA CYS A 42 -9.13 -30.94 15.14
C CYS A 42 -8.03 -30.00 15.65
N LYS A 43 -6.99 -29.74 14.86
CA LYS A 43 -5.93 -28.76 15.18
C LYS A 43 -6.48 -27.33 15.29
N GLY A 44 -7.47 -26.96 14.48
CA GLY A 44 -8.08 -25.62 14.51
C GLY A 44 -8.97 -25.33 15.72
N LEU A 45 -9.44 -26.37 16.44
CA LEU A 45 -10.31 -26.19 17.61
C LEU A 45 -9.55 -25.93 18.92
N ILE A 46 -8.23 -26.11 18.95
CA ILE A 46 -7.42 -26.03 20.16
C ILE A 46 -6.48 -24.83 20.01
N ALA A 47 -6.63 -23.82 20.87
CA ALA A 47 -5.77 -22.64 20.85
C ALA A 47 -4.31 -23.01 21.14
N GLU A 48 -3.38 -22.39 20.42
CA GLU A 48 -1.96 -22.78 20.32
C GLU A 48 -1.24 -22.90 21.68
N GLN A 49 -1.67 -22.07 22.64
CA GLN A 49 -1.20 -22.04 24.03
C GLN A 49 -1.51 -23.31 24.86
N TRP A 50 -2.37 -24.20 24.36
CA TRP A 50 -2.78 -25.43 25.05
C TRP A 50 -2.13 -26.70 24.47
N HIS A 51 -1.39 -26.62 23.36
CA HIS A 51 -0.80 -27.81 22.73
C HIS A 51 0.26 -28.49 23.61
N THR A 52 1.19 -27.71 24.19
CA THR A 52 2.25 -28.23 25.07
C THR A 52 1.71 -28.88 26.36
N PRO A 53 0.79 -28.26 27.13
CA PRO A 53 0.26 -28.90 28.34
C PRO A 53 -0.64 -30.12 28.02
N LEU A 54 -1.36 -30.12 26.90
CA LEU A 54 -2.21 -31.24 26.50
C LEU A 54 -1.39 -32.46 26.02
N LEU A 55 -0.34 -32.22 25.22
CA LEU A 55 0.57 -33.28 24.76
C LEU A 55 1.37 -33.88 25.93
N ALA A 56 1.81 -33.05 26.87
CA ALA A 56 2.45 -33.49 28.10
C ALA A 56 1.50 -34.32 28.98
N GLY A 57 0.23 -33.94 29.09
CA GLY A 57 -0.79 -34.70 29.82
C GLY A 57 -1.08 -36.07 29.20
N ILE A 58 -1.16 -36.15 27.88
CA ILE A 58 -1.37 -37.42 27.15
C ILE A 58 -0.13 -38.32 27.26
N ALA A 59 1.07 -37.76 27.14
CA ALA A 59 2.32 -38.51 27.34
C ALA A 59 2.43 -39.06 28.78
N LEU A 60 2.03 -38.28 29.78
CA LEU A 60 2.02 -38.72 31.18
C LEU A 60 0.96 -39.82 31.41
N PHE A 61 -0.21 -39.71 30.77
CA PHE A 61 -1.26 -40.74 30.83
C PHE A 61 -0.80 -42.07 30.23
N TRP A 62 -0.15 -42.05 29.06
CA TRP A 62 0.40 -43.24 28.42
C TRP A 62 1.62 -43.82 29.17
N LEU A 63 2.44 -42.97 29.78
CA LEU A 63 3.56 -43.42 30.62
C LEU A 63 3.06 -44.05 31.92
N LEU A 64 1.95 -43.54 32.49
CA LEU A 64 1.33 -44.09 33.70
C LEU A 64 0.59 -45.41 33.42
N THR A 65 -0.03 -45.57 32.24
CA THR A 65 -0.63 -46.85 31.83
C THR A 65 0.43 -47.90 31.49
N LEU A 66 1.56 -47.50 30.90
CA LEU A 66 2.72 -48.38 30.67
C LEU A 66 3.37 -48.83 31.99
N LEU A 67 3.49 -47.93 32.97
CA LEU A 67 3.97 -48.25 34.32
C LEU A 67 3.02 -49.17 35.09
N MET A 68 1.70 -48.99 34.95
CA MET A 68 0.71 -49.90 35.53
C MET A 68 0.69 -51.27 34.85
N SER A 69 1.06 -51.35 33.56
CA SER A 69 1.24 -52.63 32.85
C SER A 69 2.50 -53.39 33.26
N LEU A 70 3.56 -52.70 33.71
CA LEU A 70 4.79 -53.33 34.21
C LEU A 70 4.68 -53.80 35.67
N ALA A 71 3.68 -53.34 36.42
CA ALA A 71 3.46 -53.73 37.82
C ALA A 71 2.85 -55.14 38.01
N VAL A 72 2.50 -55.84 36.93
CA VAL A 72 1.86 -57.18 36.96
C VAL A 72 2.87 -58.34 36.90
N LEU A 73 4.18 -58.08 36.85
CA LEU A 73 5.20 -59.13 36.62
C LEU A 73 6.11 -59.48 37.82
N PHE A 74 5.79 -59.04 39.04
CA PHE A 74 6.55 -59.47 40.23
C PHE A 74 5.64 -59.87 41.39
N GLU A 75 5.15 -61.11 41.35
CA GLU A 75 4.78 -61.85 42.57
C GLU A 75 5.74 -63.03 42.79
N ARG A 76 6.32 -63.07 43.99
CA ARG A 76 7.24 -64.09 44.52
C ARG A 76 6.50 -65.40 44.85
N LYS A 77 7.12 -66.57 44.64
CA LYS A 77 7.18 -67.64 45.67
C LYS A 77 8.22 -68.77 45.43
N LYS A 78 9.12 -68.91 46.43
CA LYS A 78 9.85 -70.07 47.05
C LYS A 78 9.93 -71.41 46.29
N VAL A 79 11.09 -72.06 46.10
CA VAL A 79 12.10 -72.68 47.02
C VAL A 79 11.57 -73.84 47.89
N ALA A 80 12.10 -75.04 47.65
CA ALA A 80 12.55 -76.08 48.61
C ALA A 80 13.46 -77.06 47.84
N GLU A 81 14.78 -77.24 48.06
CA GLU A 81 15.60 -77.69 49.22
C GLU A 81 15.76 -79.23 49.40
N PHE A 82 17.04 -79.62 49.50
CA PHE A 82 17.64 -80.79 50.18
C PHE A 82 17.32 -82.21 49.65
N THR A 83 18.21 -83.22 49.71
CA THR A 83 19.47 -83.45 50.44
C THR A 83 20.20 -84.61 49.75
N ALA A 84 21.53 -84.58 49.77
CA ALA A 84 22.37 -85.74 49.53
C ALA A 84 22.40 -86.65 50.78
N GLU A 85 22.62 -87.95 50.59
CA GLU A 85 23.29 -88.76 51.61
C GLU A 85 24.09 -89.93 51.00
N LYS A 86 25.31 -90.04 51.54
CA LYS A 86 26.40 -91.02 51.42
C LYS A 86 26.00 -92.26 52.28
N PRO A 87 26.86 -93.19 52.79
CA PRO A 87 28.27 -93.54 52.56
C PRO A 87 28.44 -95.09 52.62
N PRO A 88 29.45 -95.72 53.27
CA PRO A 88 30.87 -95.42 53.57
C PRO A 88 31.76 -96.58 53.01
N VAL A 89 33.05 -96.82 53.24
CA VAL A 89 33.95 -96.67 54.39
C VAL A 89 35.38 -96.86 53.83
N ALA A 90 36.34 -96.06 54.28
CA ALA A 90 37.75 -96.43 54.30
C ALA A 90 38.21 -96.38 55.77
N VAL A 91 38.87 -97.43 56.25
CA VAL A 91 39.53 -97.55 57.58
C VAL A 91 40.88 -98.20 57.28
N GLU A 92 41.98 -97.45 57.31
CA GLU A 92 42.85 -97.15 58.46
C GLU A 92 43.95 -98.22 58.67
N SER A 93 45.19 -97.74 58.75
CA SER A 93 46.49 -98.43 58.91
C SER A 93 46.69 -98.92 60.38
N PRO A 94 47.91 -99.27 60.87
CA PRO A 94 49.02 -100.19 60.50
C PRO A 94 49.19 -101.22 61.69
N PRO A 95 50.36 -101.75 62.18
CA PRO A 95 51.73 -101.94 61.67
C PRO A 95 52.35 -103.36 61.93
N ALA A 96 53.56 -103.55 61.36
CA ALA A 96 54.79 -104.17 61.89
C ALA A 96 54.91 -105.66 62.34
N GLN A 97 55.92 -106.32 61.72
CA GLN A 97 56.93 -107.25 62.27
C GLN A 97 56.47 -108.57 62.89
N ASP A 98 57.15 -109.71 62.79
CA ASP A 98 58.27 -110.25 62.03
C ASP A 98 58.15 -111.79 62.20
N ASP A 99 58.95 -112.58 61.48
CA ASP A 99 59.18 -114.03 61.63
C ASP A 99 58.65 -114.99 60.54
N GLU A 100 59.51 -115.14 59.53
CA GLU A 100 60.31 -116.35 59.28
C GLU A 100 59.58 -117.67 58.94
N ALA A 101 59.38 -117.84 57.63
CA ALA A 101 59.91 -118.97 56.86
C ALA A 101 59.39 -120.41 57.07
N LYS A 102 58.24 -120.66 57.73
CA LYS A 102 57.63 -122.02 57.76
C LYS A 102 56.11 -122.14 57.47
N LYS A 103 55.42 -121.07 57.08
CA LYS A 103 54.06 -121.14 56.46
C LYS A 103 53.99 -120.68 55.00
N GLN A 104 55.13 -120.29 54.41
CA GLN A 104 55.25 -119.88 53.00
C GLN A 104 54.92 -121.01 52.01
N LEU A 105 54.91 -122.28 52.45
CA LEU A 105 54.63 -123.45 51.59
C LEU A 105 53.13 -123.81 51.51
N GLU A 106 52.33 -123.35 52.47
CA GLU A 106 50.85 -123.47 52.45
C GLU A 106 50.22 -122.25 51.75
N LEU A 107 50.85 -121.08 51.89
CA LEU A 107 50.50 -119.85 51.17
C LEU A 107 50.71 -119.97 49.65
N LEU A 108 51.79 -120.64 49.19
CA LEU A 108 52.08 -120.81 47.76
C LEU A 108 51.02 -121.66 47.02
N ARG A 109 50.36 -122.60 47.70
CA ARG A 109 49.28 -123.41 47.10
C ARG A 109 47.97 -122.63 46.97
N GLN A 110 47.70 -121.76 47.94
CA GLN A 110 46.56 -120.84 47.90
C GLN A 110 46.78 -119.72 46.87
N GLN A 111 48.00 -119.20 46.76
CA GLN A 111 48.39 -118.21 45.75
C GLN A 111 48.27 -118.74 44.32
N LEU A 112 48.52 -120.03 44.08
CA LEU A 112 48.38 -120.62 42.74
C LEU A 112 46.90 -120.79 42.34
N SER A 113 46.04 -121.18 43.28
CA SER A 113 44.59 -121.23 43.05
C SER A 113 43.95 -119.84 42.90
N GLU A 114 44.40 -118.86 43.68
CA GLU A 114 44.00 -117.46 43.53
C GLU A 114 44.56 -116.84 42.24
N ALA A 115 45.76 -117.24 41.79
CA ALA A 115 46.32 -116.83 40.52
C ALA A 115 45.53 -117.35 39.32
N GLU A 116 45.11 -118.62 39.33
CA GLU A 116 44.26 -119.18 38.25
C GLU A 116 42.88 -118.51 38.21
N LYS A 117 42.28 -118.27 39.38
CA LYS A 117 40.99 -117.56 39.48
C LYS A 117 41.09 -116.11 39.02
N THR A 118 42.12 -115.39 39.42
CA THR A 118 42.37 -114.01 38.97
C THR A 118 42.73 -113.95 37.48
N MET A 119 43.37 -114.99 36.92
CA MET A 119 43.62 -115.09 35.48
C MET A 119 42.33 -115.33 34.67
N SER A 120 41.39 -116.12 35.19
CA SER A 120 40.05 -116.26 34.61
C SER A 120 39.26 -114.96 34.71
N GLU A 121 39.23 -114.33 35.88
CA GLU A 121 38.54 -113.06 36.11
C GLU A 121 39.12 -111.92 35.25
N THR A 122 40.45 -111.87 35.06
CA THR A 122 41.09 -110.90 34.15
C THR A 122 40.79 -111.21 32.68
N ARG A 123 40.70 -112.48 32.29
CA ARG A 123 40.28 -112.87 30.93
C ARG A 123 38.83 -112.47 30.65
N ASP A 124 37.93 -112.71 31.60
CA ASP A 124 36.52 -112.32 31.48
C ASP A 124 36.37 -110.79 31.46
N ARG A 125 37.14 -110.08 32.29
CA ARG A 125 37.19 -108.61 32.29
C ARG A 125 37.77 -108.05 31.00
N ALA A 126 38.76 -108.72 30.39
CA ALA A 126 39.30 -108.34 29.08
C ALA A 126 38.27 -108.55 27.95
N ASN A 127 37.51 -109.64 27.99
CA ASN A 127 36.42 -109.89 27.03
C ASN A 127 35.27 -108.88 27.22
N GLN A 128 34.94 -108.54 28.46
CA GLN A 128 33.96 -107.51 28.77
C GLN A 128 34.41 -106.13 28.29
N LEU A 129 35.68 -105.77 28.47
CA LEU A 129 36.26 -104.52 27.96
C LEU A 129 36.30 -104.50 26.42
N LEU A 130 36.52 -105.64 25.76
CA LEU A 130 36.43 -105.76 24.30
C LEU A 130 35.00 -105.50 23.82
N SER A 131 34.01 -106.14 24.45
CA SER A 131 32.60 -105.90 24.16
C SER A 131 32.18 -104.45 24.42
N GLN A 132 32.66 -103.84 25.51
CA GLN A 132 32.43 -102.43 25.81
C GLN A 132 33.10 -101.51 24.78
N ASN A 133 34.30 -101.84 24.29
CA ASN A 133 34.95 -101.08 23.23
C ASN A 133 34.21 -101.20 21.90
N GLU A 134 33.66 -102.37 21.59
CA GLU A 134 32.85 -102.57 20.39
C GLU A 134 31.51 -101.82 20.48
N ASP A 135 30.86 -101.83 21.65
CA ASP A 135 29.64 -101.07 21.89
C ASP A 135 29.90 -99.55 21.89
N LEU A 136 30.98 -99.08 22.51
CA LEU A 136 31.41 -97.68 22.43
C LEU A 136 31.74 -97.27 21.00
N LYS A 137 32.36 -98.14 20.20
CA LYS A 137 32.63 -97.88 18.79
C LYS A 137 31.33 -97.76 17.99
N ASN A 138 30.35 -98.64 18.24
CA ASN A 138 29.04 -98.57 17.59
C ASN A 138 28.24 -97.35 18.02
N GLN A 139 28.34 -96.93 19.29
CA GLN A 139 27.78 -95.67 19.77
C GLN A 139 28.48 -94.48 19.12
N LEU A 140 29.81 -94.50 19.00
CA LEU A 140 30.58 -93.44 18.37
C LEU A 140 30.27 -93.30 16.87
N GLU A 141 30.04 -94.41 16.15
CA GLU A 141 29.58 -94.35 14.76
C GLU A 141 28.17 -93.77 14.65
N LYS A 142 27.26 -94.09 15.59
CA LYS A 142 25.93 -93.45 15.66
C LYS A 142 26.00 -91.95 16.00
N PHE A 143 26.99 -91.53 16.78
CA PHE A 143 27.26 -90.11 17.09
C PHE A 143 28.15 -89.43 16.06
N SER A 144 28.76 -90.17 15.13
CA SER A 144 29.50 -89.59 14.03
C SER A 144 28.48 -88.94 13.10
N VAL A 145 28.44 -87.60 13.16
CA VAL A 145 27.48 -86.71 12.50
C VAL A 145 26.94 -87.32 11.22
N SER A 146 25.66 -87.69 11.26
CA SER A 146 24.97 -88.28 10.11
C SER A 146 25.11 -87.34 8.91
N SER A 147 25.19 -87.85 7.67
CA SER A 147 25.39 -86.95 6.52
C SER A 147 24.26 -85.91 6.42
N SER A 148 23.04 -86.27 6.86
CA SER A 148 21.88 -85.38 6.96
C SER A 148 22.13 -84.13 7.80
N GLU A 149 22.73 -84.26 8.98
CA GLU A 149 23.02 -83.11 9.85
C GLU A 149 24.13 -82.22 9.29
N LYS A 150 25.08 -82.79 8.52
CA LYS A 150 26.09 -82.00 7.79
C LYS A 150 25.49 -81.21 6.64
N ASP A 151 24.55 -81.82 5.93
CA ASP A 151 23.83 -81.20 4.81
C ASP A 151 22.93 -80.05 5.34
N GLU A 152 22.20 -80.28 6.44
CA GLU A 152 21.42 -79.23 7.13
C GLU A 152 22.31 -78.09 7.65
N LEU A 153 23.47 -78.41 8.25
CA LEU A 153 24.41 -77.40 8.72
C LEU A 153 25.04 -76.60 7.56
N ALA A 154 25.27 -77.23 6.41
CA ALA A 154 25.73 -76.55 5.21
C ALA A 154 24.65 -75.63 4.61
N GLU A 155 23.39 -76.06 4.61
CA GLU A 155 22.23 -75.27 4.17
C GLU A 155 22.01 -74.06 5.08
N LEU A 156 21.98 -74.26 6.41
CA LEU A 156 21.88 -73.18 7.39
C LEU A 156 23.04 -72.19 7.27
N LYS A 157 24.27 -72.67 7.01
CA LYS A 157 25.41 -71.78 6.78
C LYS A 157 25.25 -70.95 5.50
N SER A 158 24.74 -71.55 4.42
CA SER A 158 24.42 -70.83 3.18
C SER A 158 23.32 -69.79 3.40
N GLU A 159 22.30 -70.11 4.20
CA GLU A 159 21.22 -69.19 4.54
C GLU A 159 21.71 -68.04 5.42
N ILE A 160 22.56 -68.31 6.41
CA ILE A 160 23.22 -67.27 7.22
C ILE A 160 24.06 -66.34 6.34
N GLU A 161 24.79 -66.86 5.35
CA GLU A 161 25.59 -66.04 4.43
C GLU A 161 24.71 -65.16 3.51
N LYS A 162 23.56 -65.69 3.06
CA LYS A 162 22.54 -64.90 2.33
C LYS A 162 21.91 -63.84 3.22
N LEU A 163 21.61 -64.15 4.48
CA LEU A 163 21.07 -63.19 5.44
C LEU A 163 22.10 -62.11 5.79
N GLN A 164 23.38 -62.46 5.91
CA GLN A 164 24.46 -61.49 6.16
C GLN A 164 24.67 -60.55 4.97
N SER A 165 24.67 -61.07 3.74
CA SER A 165 24.81 -60.24 2.53
C SER A 165 23.61 -59.32 2.31
N THR A 166 22.39 -59.80 2.57
CA THR A 166 21.18 -58.96 2.53
C THR A 166 21.12 -57.94 3.67
N ALA A 167 21.59 -58.29 4.87
CA ALA A 167 21.72 -57.33 5.97
C ALA A 167 22.73 -56.23 5.64
N LYS A 168 23.87 -56.57 5.02
CA LYS A 168 24.88 -55.61 4.60
C LYS A 168 24.34 -54.65 3.53
N SER A 169 23.68 -55.16 2.48
CA SER A 169 23.11 -54.30 1.43
C SER A 169 21.98 -53.41 1.95
N ARG A 170 21.17 -53.90 2.90
CA ARG A 170 20.17 -53.08 3.58
C ARG A 170 20.80 -52.00 4.48
N ALA A 171 21.91 -52.30 5.16
CA ALA A 171 22.63 -51.31 5.95
C ALA A 171 23.21 -50.19 5.07
N GLU A 172 23.83 -50.55 3.93
CA GLU A 172 24.34 -49.56 2.94
C GLU A 172 23.20 -48.71 2.35
N ALA A 173 22.04 -49.32 2.07
CA ALA A 173 20.86 -48.58 1.60
C ALA A 173 20.28 -47.65 2.68
N ALA A 174 20.29 -48.07 3.95
CA ALA A 174 19.85 -47.25 5.07
C ALA A 174 20.78 -46.05 5.29
N GLU A 175 22.10 -46.26 5.24
CA GLU A 175 23.09 -45.17 5.34
C GLU A 175 22.92 -44.15 4.20
N LYS A 176 22.67 -44.62 2.98
CA LYS A 176 22.37 -43.75 1.84
C LYS A 176 21.07 -42.96 2.04
N ALA A 177 20.01 -43.60 2.54
CA ALA A 177 18.74 -42.93 2.81
C ALA A 177 18.87 -41.89 3.94
N GLU A 178 19.66 -42.17 4.99
CA GLU A 178 19.96 -41.21 6.05
C GLU A 178 20.73 -39.99 5.52
N ALA A 179 21.69 -40.20 4.61
CA ALA A 179 22.42 -39.12 3.96
C ALA A 179 21.50 -38.25 3.07
N GLU A 180 20.58 -38.86 2.32
CA GLU A 180 19.59 -38.14 1.51
C GLU A 180 18.62 -37.35 2.39
N LEU A 181 18.15 -37.92 3.51
CA LEU A 181 17.31 -37.22 4.49
C LEU A 181 18.04 -36.03 5.13
N ALA A 182 19.32 -36.18 5.45
CA ALA A 182 20.13 -35.07 5.97
C ALA A 182 20.26 -33.93 4.96
N ASN A 183 20.47 -34.25 3.67
CA ASN A 183 20.56 -33.26 2.60
C ASN A 183 19.21 -32.54 2.39
N LEU A 184 18.10 -33.29 2.30
CA LEU A 184 16.76 -32.72 2.16
C LEU A 184 16.39 -31.81 3.34
N LYS A 185 16.80 -32.18 4.56
CA LYS A 185 16.58 -31.34 5.76
C LYS A 185 17.38 -30.04 5.68
N SER A 186 18.61 -30.08 5.20
CA SER A 186 19.44 -28.89 4.96
C SER A 186 18.81 -27.97 3.90
N GLU A 187 18.32 -28.55 2.79
CA GLU A 187 17.64 -27.80 1.74
C GLU A 187 16.32 -27.19 2.22
N GLN A 188 15.53 -27.93 3.02
CA GLN A 188 14.32 -27.41 3.66
C GLN A 188 14.63 -26.23 4.58
N GLN A 189 15.70 -26.31 5.37
CA GLN A 189 16.13 -25.21 6.23
C GLN A 189 16.50 -23.98 5.40
N LYS A 190 17.34 -24.15 4.36
CA LYS A 190 17.74 -23.07 3.46
C LYS A 190 16.53 -22.42 2.78
N ASN A 191 15.61 -23.21 2.27
CA ASN A 191 14.38 -22.71 1.66
C ASN A 191 13.54 -21.92 2.68
N SER A 192 13.45 -22.39 3.92
CA SER A 192 12.73 -21.67 4.98
C SER A 192 13.33 -20.29 5.28
N GLU A 193 14.67 -20.20 5.28
CA GLU A 193 15.39 -18.94 5.48
C GLU A 193 15.18 -17.98 4.29
N GLU A 194 15.22 -18.50 3.07
CA GLU A 194 14.91 -17.74 1.85
C GLU A 194 13.45 -17.24 1.85
N PHE A 195 12.48 -18.05 2.27
CA PHE A 195 11.09 -17.63 2.42
C PHE A 195 10.91 -16.56 3.49
N ALA A 196 11.61 -16.67 4.63
CA ALA A 196 11.60 -15.65 5.67
C ALA A 196 12.17 -14.32 5.14
N ALA A 197 13.29 -14.37 4.42
CA ALA A 197 13.88 -13.19 3.79
C ALA A 197 12.96 -12.56 2.73
N ALA A 198 12.30 -13.38 1.92
CA ALA A 198 11.34 -12.91 0.92
C ALA A 198 10.12 -12.24 1.56
N ARG A 199 9.58 -12.80 2.66
CA ARG A 199 8.48 -12.19 3.42
C ARG A 199 8.85 -10.82 3.98
N ASN A 200 10.04 -10.70 4.58
CA ASN A 200 10.51 -9.41 5.11
C ASN A 200 10.68 -8.36 4.00
N LYS A 201 11.18 -8.76 2.82
CA LYS A 201 11.26 -7.87 1.65
C LYS A 201 9.86 -7.44 1.17
N LEU A 202 8.91 -8.37 1.15
CA LEU A 202 7.52 -8.09 0.73
C LEU A 202 6.85 -7.10 1.70
N GLU A 203 7.00 -7.31 3.01
CA GLU A 203 6.49 -6.37 4.02
C GLU A 203 7.11 -4.98 3.88
N LYS A 204 8.43 -4.90 3.64
CA LYS A 204 9.11 -3.63 3.38
C LYS A 204 8.54 -2.93 2.13
N LEU A 205 8.39 -3.65 1.03
CA LEU A 205 7.83 -3.11 -0.22
C LEU A 205 6.37 -2.68 -0.05
N GLU A 206 5.57 -3.41 0.74
CA GLU A 206 4.18 -3.04 1.04
C GLU A 206 4.12 -1.72 1.83
N ASN A 207 5.01 -1.54 2.81
CA ASN A 207 5.10 -0.31 3.59
C ASN A 207 5.58 0.88 2.74
N GLU A 208 6.58 0.68 1.89
CA GLU A 208 7.04 1.68 0.92
C GLU A 208 5.94 2.06 -0.07
N SER A 209 5.17 1.08 -0.57
CA SER A 209 4.02 1.32 -1.44
C SER A 209 2.91 2.11 -0.74
N LYS A 210 2.60 1.80 0.52
CA LYS A 210 1.63 2.56 1.33
C LYS A 210 2.10 4.00 1.55
N ALA A 211 3.39 4.21 1.82
CA ALA A 211 3.95 5.56 1.97
C ALA A 211 3.87 6.34 0.65
N ALA A 212 4.31 5.74 -0.45
CA ALA A 212 4.24 6.35 -1.78
C ALA A 212 2.79 6.69 -2.18
N LYS A 213 1.82 5.83 -1.85
CA LYS A 213 0.39 6.10 -2.10
C LYS A 213 -0.10 7.33 -1.32
N LYS A 214 0.27 7.48 -0.05
CA LYS A 214 -0.08 8.67 0.75
C LYS A 214 0.54 9.94 0.19
N GLU A 215 1.78 9.88 -0.27
CA GLU A 215 2.44 11.02 -0.93
C GLU A 215 1.75 11.38 -2.24
N ALA A 216 1.36 10.39 -3.04
CA ALA A 216 0.61 10.60 -4.27
C ALA A 216 -0.78 11.24 -4.00
N GLU A 217 -1.50 10.80 -2.97
CA GLU A 217 -2.78 11.41 -2.56
C GLU A 217 -2.60 12.87 -2.09
N LYS A 218 -1.52 13.17 -1.36
CA LYS A 218 -1.17 14.54 -0.96
C LYS A 218 -0.83 15.41 -2.17
N ALA A 219 -0.01 14.91 -3.09
CA ALA A 219 0.33 15.62 -4.32
C ALA A 219 -0.90 15.87 -5.21
N ALA A 220 -1.80 14.89 -5.34
CA ALA A 220 -3.06 15.05 -6.06
C ALA A 220 -3.95 16.13 -5.44
N SER A 221 -4.01 16.19 -4.10
CA SER A 221 -4.76 17.23 -3.37
C SER A 221 -4.17 18.62 -3.60
N GLN A 222 -2.84 18.74 -3.59
CA GLN A 222 -2.14 20.00 -3.89
C GLN A 222 -2.37 20.46 -5.33
N LEU A 223 -2.33 19.52 -6.29
CA LEU A 223 -2.57 19.81 -7.71
C LEU A 223 -3.99 20.32 -7.93
N LYS A 224 -4.98 19.73 -7.25
CA LYS A 224 -6.37 20.22 -7.27
C LYS A 224 -6.49 21.64 -6.69
N GLY A 225 -5.76 21.95 -5.62
CA GLY A 225 -5.68 23.31 -5.06
C GLY A 225 -5.11 24.30 -6.07
N ALA A 226 -3.95 24.00 -6.64
CA ALA A 226 -3.30 24.84 -7.65
C ALA A 226 -4.16 25.04 -8.90
N GLN A 227 -4.93 24.03 -9.31
CA GLN A 227 -5.85 24.13 -10.45
C GLN A 227 -7.01 25.09 -10.18
N ASN A 228 -7.56 25.09 -8.96
CA ASN A 228 -8.59 26.04 -8.55
C ASN A 228 -8.05 27.48 -8.53
N ASP A 229 -6.84 27.67 -7.97
CA ASP A 229 -6.18 28.99 -7.93
C ASP A 229 -5.89 29.52 -9.35
N LEU A 230 -5.53 28.63 -10.28
CA LEU A 230 -5.33 29.01 -11.69
C LEU A 230 -6.64 29.43 -12.35
N SER A 231 -7.74 28.74 -12.06
CA SER A 231 -9.07 29.11 -12.56
C SER A 231 -9.47 30.50 -12.06
N SER A 232 -9.33 30.77 -10.76
CA SER A 232 -9.68 32.07 -10.18
C SER A 232 -8.81 33.21 -10.73
N LYS A 233 -7.50 32.97 -10.89
CA LYS A 233 -6.60 33.96 -11.52
C LYS A 233 -6.92 34.19 -12.99
N THR A 234 -7.40 33.18 -13.71
CA THR A 234 -7.82 33.32 -15.12
C THR A 234 -9.05 34.23 -15.23
N GLU A 235 -10.01 34.08 -14.33
CA GLU A 235 -11.18 34.96 -14.23
C GLU A 235 -10.79 36.40 -13.88
N GLU A 236 -9.88 36.57 -12.92
CA GLU A 236 -9.34 37.89 -12.54
C GLU A 236 -8.65 38.57 -13.74
N ILE A 237 -7.80 37.86 -14.47
CA ILE A 237 -7.15 38.38 -15.69
C ILE A 237 -8.19 38.76 -16.76
N ALA A 238 -9.24 37.96 -16.95
CA ALA A 238 -10.30 38.28 -17.89
C ALA A 238 -11.04 39.58 -17.49
N SER A 239 -11.30 39.76 -16.20
CA SER A 239 -11.93 40.97 -15.67
C SER A 239 -11.05 42.21 -15.85
N LEU A 240 -9.75 42.11 -15.55
CA LEU A 240 -8.78 43.20 -15.70
C LEU A 240 -8.59 43.60 -17.17
N ARG A 241 -8.59 42.63 -18.09
CA ARG A 241 -8.55 42.91 -19.53
C ARG A 241 -9.77 43.71 -19.99
N LYS A 242 -10.96 43.37 -19.49
CA LYS A 242 -12.19 44.12 -19.81
C LYS A 242 -12.11 45.56 -19.28
N GLN A 243 -11.63 45.74 -18.04
CA GLN A 243 -11.45 47.08 -17.46
C GLN A 243 -10.42 47.91 -18.24
N LEU A 244 -9.32 47.31 -18.68
CA LEU A 244 -8.32 47.98 -19.52
C LEU A 244 -8.90 48.45 -20.85
N GLU A 245 -9.71 47.62 -21.50
CA GLU A 245 -10.38 47.99 -22.76
C GLU A 245 -11.33 49.19 -22.56
N GLU A 246 -12.11 49.16 -21.48
CA GLU A 246 -13.04 50.25 -21.13
C GLU A 246 -12.30 51.56 -20.80
N LEU A 247 -11.23 51.49 -20.01
CA LEU A 247 -10.36 52.64 -19.72
C LEU A 247 -9.69 53.20 -20.98
N ASN A 248 -9.30 52.34 -21.92
CA ASN A 248 -8.67 52.77 -23.16
C ASN A 248 -9.66 53.51 -24.08
N GLU A 249 -10.91 53.05 -24.16
CA GLU A 249 -11.95 53.74 -24.93
C GLU A 249 -12.36 55.08 -24.28
N GLN A 250 -12.43 55.14 -22.95
CA GLN A 250 -12.61 56.39 -22.21
C GLN A 250 -11.46 57.37 -22.45
N LEU A 251 -10.22 56.90 -22.47
CA LEU A 251 -9.07 57.75 -22.77
C LEU A 251 -9.13 58.29 -24.20
N LYS A 252 -9.50 57.45 -25.16
CA LYS A 252 -9.60 57.83 -26.57
C LYS A 252 -10.70 58.88 -26.80
N SER A 253 -11.86 58.72 -26.18
CA SER A 253 -12.94 59.71 -26.24
C SER A 253 -12.53 61.02 -25.57
N ALA A 254 -11.95 60.98 -24.37
CA ALA A 254 -11.46 62.18 -23.69
C ALA A 254 -10.36 62.92 -24.49
N GLN A 255 -9.49 62.19 -25.19
CA GLN A 255 -8.48 62.77 -26.08
C GLN A 255 -9.10 63.42 -27.33
N ALA A 256 -10.16 62.83 -27.89
CA ALA A 256 -10.89 63.41 -29.00
C ALA A 256 -11.57 64.72 -28.58
N ASP A 257 -12.21 64.74 -27.40
CA ASP A 257 -12.83 65.94 -26.83
C ASP A 257 -11.80 67.06 -26.59
N ALA A 258 -10.63 66.72 -26.03
CA ALA A 258 -9.55 67.68 -25.82
C ALA A 258 -8.98 68.28 -27.12
N ARG A 259 -9.14 67.60 -28.27
CA ARG A 259 -8.70 68.07 -29.59
C ARG A 259 -9.80 68.77 -30.39
N GLY A 260 -10.95 69.05 -29.78
CA GLY A 260 -12.09 69.72 -30.42
C GLY A 260 -13.06 68.76 -31.10
N GLY A 261 -13.35 67.62 -30.47
CA GLY A 261 -14.35 66.65 -30.92
C GLY A 261 -15.77 67.23 -31.02
N LYS A 262 -16.64 66.56 -31.78
CA LYS A 262 -17.94 67.05 -32.28
C LYS A 262 -18.94 67.57 -31.22
N ASN A 263 -18.73 67.28 -29.93
CA ASN A 263 -19.68 67.57 -28.85
C ASN A 263 -19.07 68.31 -27.64
N ALA A 264 -17.76 68.58 -27.63
CA ALA A 264 -17.12 69.30 -26.53
C ALA A 264 -16.96 70.76 -26.94
N ILE A 265 -17.59 71.70 -26.22
CA ILE A 265 -17.32 73.14 -26.40
C ILE A 265 -15.91 73.41 -25.87
N PRO A 266 -14.90 73.69 -26.73
CA PRO A 266 -13.58 74.01 -26.22
C PRO A 266 -13.67 75.36 -25.52
N PRO A 267 -13.13 75.52 -24.28
CA PRO A 267 -13.20 76.78 -23.55
C PRO A 267 -12.70 77.99 -24.35
N ALA A 268 -11.69 77.79 -25.21
CA ALA A 268 -11.16 78.82 -26.09
C ALA A 268 -12.18 79.33 -27.12
N ALA A 269 -13.04 78.45 -27.67
CA ALA A 269 -14.06 78.85 -28.64
C ALA A 269 -15.11 79.78 -27.99
N TYR A 270 -15.56 79.42 -26.78
CA TYR A 270 -16.42 80.28 -25.97
C TYR A 270 -15.75 81.63 -25.68
N GLN A 271 -14.49 81.64 -25.21
CA GLN A 271 -13.77 82.86 -24.87
C GLN A 271 -13.65 83.83 -26.06
N ILE A 272 -13.30 83.31 -27.24
CA ILE A 272 -13.17 84.11 -28.47
C ILE A 272 -14.53 84.71 -28.86
N LEU A 273 -15.60 83.91 -28.90
CA LEU A 273 -16.94 84.39 -29.23
C LEU A 273 -17.45 85.42 -28.20
N TYR A 274 -17.23 85.18 -26.92
CA TYR A 274 -17.59 86.11 -25.86
C TYR A 274 -16.91 87.47 -26.06
N MET A 275 -15.60 87.49 -26.38
CA MET A 275 -14.88 88.74 -26.64
C MET A 275 -15.45 89.49 -27.85
N PHE A 276 -15.67 88.80 -28.97
CA PHE A 276 -16.25 89.42 -30.18
C PHE A 276 -17.67 89.94 -29.95
N GLN A 277 -18.49 89.23 -29.18
CA GLN A 277 -19.84 89.68 -28.87
C GLN A 277 -19.82 90.87 -27.91
N LYS A 278 -18.97 90.82 -26.88
CA LYS A 278 -18.85 91.90 -25.89
C LYS A 278 -18.34 93.19 -26.49
N GLU A 279 -17.31 93.13 -27.34
CA GLU A 279 -16.66 94.33 -27.90
C GLU A 279 -17.30 94.80 -29.21
N GLY A 280 -17.90 93.90 -30.00
CA GLY A 280 -18.34 94.22 -31.36
C GLY A 280 -19.76 93.79 -31.73
N ARG A 281 -20.52 93.16 -30.82
CA ARG A 281 -21.85 92.56 -31.10
C ARG A 281 -21.86 91.68 -32.36
N LEU A 282 -20.75 90.96 -32.59
CA LEU A 282 -20.52 90.21 -33.83
C LEU A 282 -21.63 89.21 -34.13
N ILE A 283 -22.16 88.53 -33.10
CA ILE A 283 -23.21 87.51 -33.29
C ILE A 283 -24.50 88.18 -33.77
N ASP A 284 -24.87 89.32 -33.18
CA ASP A 284 -26.07 90.06 -33.59
C ASP A 284 -25.95 90.51 -35.04
N LEU A 285 -24.79 91.09 -35.41
CA LEU A 285 -24.51 91.52 -36.78
C LEU A 285 -24.64 90.35 -37.77
N LEU A 286 -24.07 89.19 -37.46
CA LEU A 286 -24.10 88.02 -38.34
C LEU A 286 -25.47 87.33 -38.40
N LYS A 287 -26.31 87.50 -37.38
CA LYS A 287 -27.68 86.97 -37.36
C LYS A 287 -28.70 87.89 -38.01
N GLU A 288 -28.36 89.15 -38.23
CA GLU A 288 -29.18 90.10 -38.98
C GLU A 288 -29.41 89.63 -40.43
N ASP A 289 -30.63 89.80 -40.92
CA ASP A 289 -30.96 89.53 -42.32
C ASP A 289 -30.63 90.75 -43.18
N VAL A 290 -29.55 90.63 -43.96
CA VAL A 290 -29.08 91.69 -44.86
C VAL A 290 -29.61 91.57 -46.30
N SER A 291 -30.50 90.61 -46.57
CA SER A 291 -31.02 90.34 -47.93
C SER A 291 -31.80 91.52 -48.52
N GLY A 292 -32.42 92.35 -47.67
CA GLY A 292 -33.23 93.50 -48.08
C GLY A 292 -32.45 94.77 -48.43
N TYR A 293 -31.15 94.84 -48.15
CA TYR A 293 -30.32 96.01 -48.47
C TYR A 293 -29.74 95.89 -49.88
N ASP A 294 -29.65 97.01 -50.61
CA ASP A 294 -28.92 97.06 -51.88
C ASP A 294 -27.40 97.06 -51.68
N ASP A 295 -26.66 96.71 -52.74
CA ASP A 295 -25.20 96.60 -52.71
C ASP A 295 -24.49 97.95 -52.57
N GLU A 296 -25.18 99.05 -52.86
CA GLU A 296 -24.68 100.42 -52.71
C GLU A 296 -24.68 100.84 -51.23
N THR A 297 -25.71 100.45 -50.49
CA THR A 297 -25.88 100.70 -49.05
C THR A 297 -25.06 99.73 -48.21
N LEU A 298 -25.07 98.43 -48.56
CA LEU A 298 -24.36 97.39 -47.81
C LEU A 298 -22.87 97.35 -48.17
N GLY A 299 -22.50 97.77 -49.38
CA GLY A 299 -21.20 97.53 -49.98
C GLY A 299 -21.11 96.12 -50.56
N GLY A 300 -21.02 96.00 -51.89
CA GLY A 300 -21.09 94.70 -52.60
C GLY A 300 -20.07 93.63 -52.14
N ALA A 301 -18.95 94.02 -51.51
CA ALA A 301 -17.97 93.09 -50.97
C ALA A 301 -18.34 92.51 -49.58
N ILE A 302 -19.28 93.15 -48.85
CA ILE A 302 -19.64 92.77 -47.47
C ILE A 302 -20.61 91.59 -47.47
N ARG A 303 -21.56 91.54 -48.42
CA ARG A 303 -22.58 90.48 -48.47
C ARG A 303 -21.98 89.06 -48.44
N PRO A 304 -21.00 88.70 -49.27
CA PRO A 304 -20.42 87.35 -49.25
C PRO A 304 -19.69 87.04 -47.94
N ILE A 305 -19.08 88.05 -47.30
CA ILE A 305 -18.38 87.90 -46.02
C ILE A 305 -19.39 87.63 -44.90
N HIS A 306 -20.46 88.42 -44.84
CA HIS A 306 -21.54 88.27 -43.87
C HIS A 306 -22.20 86.89 -43.97
N GLU A 307 -22.63 86.51 -45.18
CA GLU A 307 -23.27 85.20 -45.42
C GLU A 307 -22.33 84.04 -45.08
N GLY A 308 -21.04 84.15 -45.44
CA GLY A 308 -20.02 83.14 -45.11
C GLY A 308 -19.82 82.98 -43.60
N CYS A 309 -19.72 84.08 -42.87
CA CYS A 309 -19.60 84.07 -41.41
C CYS A 309 -20.88 83.57 -40.72
N ARG A 310 -22.06 83.96 -41.22
CA ARG A 310 -23.35 83.46 -40.71
C ARG A 310 -23.47 81.95 -40.88
N LYS A 311 -23.14 81.44 -42.06
CA LYS A 311 -23.15 79.99 -42.33
C LYS A 311 -22.16 79.24 -41.45
N LEU A 312 -20.98 79.81 -41.19
CA LEU A 312 -20.01 79.21 -40.26
C LEU A 312 -20.60 79.06 -38.85
N LEU A 313 -21.32 80.08 -38.34
CA LEU A 313 -22.00 79.97 -37.05
C LEU A 313 -23.05 78.85 -37.07
N GLU A 314 -23.89 78.80 -38.10
CA GLU A 314 -24.95 77.78 -38.21
C GLU A 314 -24.39 76.34 -38.31
N ASP A 315 -23.29 76.14 -39.04
CA ASP A 315 -22.71 74.82 -39.27
C ASP A 315 -21.78 74.35 -38.12
N ARG A 316 -21.09 75.27 -37.45
CA ARG A 316 -19.95 74.94 -36.55
C ARG A 316 -20.13 75.42 -35.11
N LEU A 317 -20.84 76.51 -34.87
CA LEU A 317 -20.96 77.16 -33.56
C LEU A 317 -22.43 77.40 -33.27
N ILE A 318 -23.14 76.34 -32.89
CA ILE A 318 -24.59 76.35 -32.78
C ILE A 318 -25.00 77.19 -31.55
N LEU A 319 -25.69 78.30 -31.82
CA LEU A 319 -26.13 79.26 -30.81
C LEU A 319 -27.65 79.15 -30.56
N GLU A 320 -28.06 79.39 -29.33
CA GLU A 320 -29.46 79.55 -28.92
C GLU A 320 -29.63 80.80 -28.06
N PRO A 321 -30.82 81.42 -28.00
CA PRO A 321 -31.05 82.56 -27.12
C PRO A 321 -31.02 82.12 -25.64
N VAL A 322 -30.60 83.03 -24.76
CA VAL A 322 -30.61 82.76 -23.30
C VAL A 322 -32.05 82.82 -22.76
N LEU A 323 -32.85 83.77 -23.25
CA LEU A 323 -34.27 83.90 -22.99
C LEU A 323 -35.05 83.78 -24.31
N ASN A 324 -36.10 82.95 -24.34
CA ASN A 324 -36.85 82.68 -25.57
C ASN A 324 -37.82 83.80 -25.96
N GLU A 325 -38.16 84.69 -25.02
CA GLU A 325 -39.14 85.76 -25.23
C GLU A 325 -38.67 86.82 -26.22
N GLU A 326 -39.59 87.65 -26.71
CA GLU A 326 -39.26 88.66 -27.70
C GLU A 326 -38.50 89.86 -27.15
N GLU A 327 -37.57 90.42 -27.93
CA GLU A 327 -36.96 91.69 -27.56
C GLU A 327 -38.06 92.75 -27.55
N GLY A 328 -38.13 93.54 -26.48
CA GLY A 328 -39.21 94.49 -26.21
C GLY A 328 -40.40 93.92 -25.42
N SER A 329 -40.41 92.62 -25.11
CA SER A 329 -41.46 92.02 -24.26
C SER A 329 -41.16 92.19 -22.77
N GLU A 330 -42.22 92.26 -21.95
CA GLU A 330 -42.09 92.29 -20.50
C GLU A 330 -41.84 90.87 -19.95
N VAL A 331 -40.73 90.69 -19.24
CA VAL A 331 -40.30 89.41 -18.66
C VAL A 331 -40.23 89.56 -17.14
N THR A 332 -40.71 88.55 -16.42
CA THR A 332 -40.59 88.44 -14.96
C THR A 332 -39.75 87.22 -14.60
N LEU A 333 -38.71 87.43 -13.79
CA LEU A 333 -37.76 86.41 -13.36
C LEU A 333 -37.73 86.33 -11.83
N ASP A 334 -37.98 85.15 -11.28
CA ASP A 334 -37.97 84.94 -9.83
C ASP A 334 -36.55 84.88 -9.26
N GLU A 335 -35.64 84.22 -9.99
CA GLU A 335 -34.22 84.08 -9.67
C GLU A 335 -33.36 84.49 -10.87
N ILE A 336 -32.15 84.96 -10.59
CA ILE A 336 -31.22 85.45 -11.62
C ILE A 336 -29.88 84.76 -11.46
N ASP A 337 -29.41 84.20 -12.58
CA ASP A 337 -28.02 83.83 -12.77
C ASP A 337 -27.24 85.06 -13.29
N PRO A 338 -26.32 85.64 -12.48
CA PRO A 338 -25.55 86.82 -12.89
C PRO A 338 -24.62 86.58 -14.08
N GLU A 339 -24.29 85.31 -14.40
CA GLU A 339 -23.46 84.98 -15.56
C GLU A 339 -24.28 84.93 -16.87
N ALA A 340 -25.59 84.65 -16.78
CA ALA A 340 -26.48 84.54 -17.93
C ALA A 340 -27.28 85.81 -18.21
N ILE A 341 -27.67 86.55 -17.16
CA ILE A 341 -28.61 87.67 -17.27
C ILE A 341 -28.01 88.93 -16.63
N LYS A 342 -27.89 90.00 -17.42
CA LYS A 342 -27.45 91.31 -16.96
C LYS A 342 -28.65 92.22 -16.76
N LEU A 343 -28.88 92.61 -15.50
CA LEU A 343 -29.88 93.62 -15.16
C LEU A 343 -29.35 95.04 -15.38
N SER A 344 -30.21 95.95 -15.81
CA SER A 344 -29.90 97.37 -15.97
C SER A 344 -31.06 98.23 -15.47
N GLY A 345 -30.76 99.47 -15.04
CA GLY A 345 -31.75 100.39 -14.47
C GLY A 345 -31.90 100.28 -12.95
N SER A 346 -33.12 100.52 -12.45
CA SER A 346 -33.46 100.50 -11.02
C SER A 346 -33.70 99.08 -10.52
N VAL A 347 -32.62 98.38 -10.23
CA VAL A 347 -32.67 96.96 -9.82
C VAL A 347 -33.05 96.83 -8.33
N PRO A 348 -34.13 96.09 -7.98
CA PRO A 348 -34.51 95.84 -6.59
C PRO A 348 -33.53 94.89 -5.89
N ALA A 349 -33.47 94.96 -4.55
CA ALA A 349 -32.53 94.15 -3.76
C ALA A 349 -32.85 92.64 -3.77
N SER A 350 -34.09 92.25 -4.04
CA SER A 350 -34.54 90.86 -4.17
C SER A 350 -35.67 90.77 -5.19
N GLY A 351 -35.80 89.62 -5.85
CA GLY A 351 -36.83 89.35 -6.85
C GLY A 351 -38.27 89.33 -6.29
N PRO A 352 -39.27 89.20 -7.17
CA PRO A 352 -39.14 88.97 -8.62
C PRO A 352 -38.66 90.22 -9.38
N TYR A 353 -37.86 90.00 -10.42
CA TYR A 353 -37.31 91.04 -11.28
C TYR A 353 -38.16 91.12 -12.54
N THR A 354 -38.90 92.22 -12.68
CA THR A 354 -39.73 92.51 -13.86
C THR A 354 -39.12 93.64 -14.67
N GLY A 355 -39.04 93.46 -15.99
CA GLY A 355 -38.56 94.49 -16.91
C GLY A 355 -38.75 94.09 -18.37
N GLU A 356 -38.42 95.03 -19.26
CA GLU A 356 -38.44 94.81 -20.70
C GLU A 356 -37.17 94.07 -21.14
N LEU A 357 -37.32 93.02 -21.94
CA LEU A 357 -36.21 92.26 -22.50
C LEU A 357 -35.53 93.06 -23.60
N ILE A 358 -34.41 93.71 -23.29
CA ILE A 358 -33.66 94.53 -24.27
C ILE A 358 -32.91 93.66 -25.29
N HIS A 359 -32.35 92.54 -24.84
CA HIS A 359 -31.60 91.61 -25.69
C HIS A 359 -31.73 90.18 -25.13
N ARG A 360 -31.99 89.20 -26.01
CA ARG A 360 -32.27 87.81 -25.58
C ARG A 360 -31.04 87.05 -25.09
N GLY A 361 -29.84 87.60 -25.28
CA GLY A 361 -28.57 86.93 -25.07
C GLY A 361 -28.32 85.81 -26.08
N TRP A 362 -27.08 85.34 -26.12
CA TRP A 362 -26.68 84.17 -26.92
C TRP A 362 -25.93 83.17 -26.04
N ARG A 363 -26.33 81.91 -26.12
CA ARG A 363 -25.67 80.76 -25.49
C ARG A 363 -25.08 79.86 -26.59
N LEU A 364 -23.82 79.50 -26.45
CA LEU A 364 -23.20 78.47 -27.29
C LEU A 364 -23.68 77.10 -26.79
N LYS A 365 -24.46 76.41 -27.63
CA LYS A 365 -25.09 75.13 -27.31
C LYS A 365 -24.19 73.96 -27.70
N GLU A 366 -23.67 73.99 -28.92
CA GLU A 366 -22.84 72.93 -29.48
C GLU A 366 -21.70 73.52 -30.32
N CYS A 367 -20.57 72.82 -30.35
CA CYS A 367 -19.37 73.24 -31.08
C CYS A 367 -18.90 72.08 -31.96
N ASN A 368 -19.15 72.16 -33.26
CA ASN A 368 -18.81 71.12 -34.23
C ASN A 368 -17.54 71.51 -34.99
N LEU A 369 -16.42 71.54 -34.28
CA LEU A 369 -15.12 71.81 -34.85
C LEU A 369 -14.51 70.53 -35.44
N PRO A 370 -13.74 70.63 -36.53
CA PRO A 370 -12.96 69.49 -37.03
C PRO A 370 -11.81 69.17 -36.08
N GLU A 371 -11.49 67.88 -35.92
CA GLU A 371 -10.33 67.46 -35.15
C GLU A 371 -9.03 67.99 -35.78
N LEU A 372 -8.15 68.54 -34.95
CA LEU A 372 -6.82 68.96 -35.38
C LEU A 372 -5.95 67.74 -35.71
N VAL A 373 -5.29 67.77 -36.87
CA VAL A 373 -4.36 66.72 -37.30
C VAL A 373 -3.14 66.63 -36.37
N SER A 374 -2.59 65.42 -36.23
CA SER A 374 -1.39 65.18 -35.43
C SER A 374 -0.19 65.97 -35.97
N GLY A 375 0.46 66.76 -35.11
CA GLY A 375 1.65 67.55 -35.48
C GLY A 375 1.35 68.99 -35.92
N TRP A 376 0.09 69.45 -35.85
CA TRP A 376 -0.26 70.84 -36.07
C TRP A 376 0.43 71.76 -35.04
N LYS A 377 1.21 72.75 -35.51
CA LYS A 377 1.96 73.71 -34.67
C LYS A 377 1.26 75.06 -34.49
N GLY A 378 0.26 75.36 -35.32
CA GLY A 378 -0.84 76.28 -35.05
C GLY A 378 -0.54 77.71 -34.58
N ASN A 379 0.11 78.54 -35.41
CA ASN A 379 0.27 79.97 -35.10
C ASN A 379 -0.03 80.93 -36.26
N VAL A 380 -0.50 80.44 -37.42
CA VAL A 380 -0.86 81.26 -38.58
C VAL A 380 -2.30 80.94 -38.99
N ILE A 381 -3.18 81.94 -39.00
CA ILE A 381 -4.61 81.80 -39.37
C ILE A 381 -4.83 82.05 -40.86
N ALA A 382 -4.15 83.04 -41.43
CA ALA A 382 -4.11 83.32 -42.86
C ALA A 382 -2.64 83.57 -43.26
N PRO A 383 -2.07 82.83 -44.23
CA PRO A 383 -0.72 83.06 -44.69
C PRO A 383 -0.61 84.40 -45.43
N ALA A 384 0.55 85.04 -45.38
CA ALA A 384 0.84 86.18 -46.23
C ALA A 384 1.12 85.71 -47.67
N GLU A 385 0.49 86.35 -48.65
CA GLU A 385 0.70 86.08 -50.06
C GLU A 385 1.68 87.10 -50.64
N ILE A 386 2.72 86.62 -51.32
CA ILE A 386 3.72 87.46 -52.00
C ILE A 386 3.74 87.05 -53.47
N GLU A 387 3.41 87.98 -54.34
CA GLU A 387 3.61 87.83 -55.78
C GLU A 387 5.08 88.07 -56.11
N ILE A 388 5.75 87.06 -56.68
CA ILE A 388 7.15 87.17 -57.11
C ILE A 388 7.15 87.66 -58.56
N SER A 389 7.80 88.80 -58.81
CA SER A 389 8.00 89.41 -60.13
C SER A 389 9.23 88.88 -60.85
#